data_AF-A0A535T048-F1
#
_entry.id   AF-A0A535T048-F1
#
_cell.length_a   1.000
_cell.length_b   1.000
_cell.length_c   1.000
_cell.angle_alpha   90.00
_cell.angle_beta   90.00
_cell.angle_gamma   90.00
#
_symmetry.space_group_name_H-M   'P 1'
#
loop_
_entity.id
_entity.type
_entity.pdbx_description
1 polymer ?
#
loop_
_entity_poly.entity_id
_entity_poly.type
_entity_poly.pdbx_seq_one_letter_code
_entity_poly.pdbx_strand_id
1 'polypeptide(L)'
;MSEQERMLVRLGRVLELISRPHPCNDVLPVEVQANLWQLGFPCTELTPREDLIPRLWERKRSLLSAIEPEWRGPGITPPSAA
;
A
#
# COMPACT_ATOMS: atom_id res chain seq x y z
N MET A 1 5.89 -0.78 -17.09
CA MET A 1 5.37 -0.93 -15.73
C MET A 1 4.15 -1.84 -15.75
N SER A 2 4.19 -2.92 -14.97
CA SER A 2 3.06 -3.80 -14.72
C SER A 2 1.93 -3.07 -13.98
N GLU A 3 0.73 -3.65 -13.99
CA GLU A 3 -0.40 -3.13 -13.22
C GLU A 3 -0.07 -3.07 -11.72
N GLN A 4 0.63 -4.09 -11.21
CA GLN A 4 1.00 -4.19 -9.80
C GLN A 4 2.01 -3.10 -9.41
N GLU A 5 2.98 -2.79 -10.27
CA GLU A 5 3.91 -1.67 -10.07
C GLU A 5 3.17 -0.32 -10.05
N ARG A 6 2.18 -0.12 -10.93
CA ARG A 6 1.33 1.08 -10.91
C ARG A 6 0.52 1.18 -9.62
N MET A 7 -0.01 0.08 -9.11
CA MET A 7 -0.72 0.03 -7.83
C MET A 7 0.21 0.37 -6.66
N LEU A 8 1.45 -0.12 -6.66
CA LEU A 8 2.45 0.23 -5.64
C LEU A 8 2.76 1.73 -5.62
N VAL A 9 2.96 2.34 -6.79
CA VAL A 9 3.22 3.78 -6.90
C VAL A 9 2.04 4.58 -6.34
N ARG A 10 0.80 4.19 -6.66
CA ARG A 10 -0.41 4.83 -6.11
C ARG A 10 -0.50 4.67 -4.60
N LEU A 11 -0.31 3.46 -4.07
CA LEU A 11 -0.31 3.20 -2.63
C LEU A 11 0.77 4.01 -1.90
N GLY A 12 1.97 4.13 -2.48
CA GLY A 12 3.05 4.94 -1.93
C GLY A 12 2.65 6.41 -1.78
N ARG A 13 2.06 7.01 -2.81
CA ARG A 13 1.57 8.40 -2.77
C ARG A 13 0.48 8.60 -1.71
N VAL A 14 -0.49 7.68 -1.64
CA VAL A 14 -1.58 7.75 -0.66
C VAL A 14 -1.03 7.64 0.77
N LEU A 15 -0.10 6.71 1.01
CA LEU A 15 0.56 6.57 2.32
C LEU A 15 1.33 7.84 2.70
N GLU A 16 2.06 8.47 1.77
CA GLU A 16 2.75 9.73 2.03
C GLU A 16 1.78 10.84 2.45
N LEU A 17 0.66 10.99 1.73
CA LEU A 17 -0.35 12.00 2.04
C LEU A 17 -1.01 11.78 3.40
N ILE A 18 -1.26 10.52 3.77
CA ILE A 18 -1.94 10.16 5.03
C ILE A 18 -0.98 10.25 6.23
N SER A 19 0.29 9.87 6.05
CA SER A 19 1.30 9.81 7.13
C SER A 19 1.92 11.16 7.49
N ARG A 20 1.74 12.19 6.66
CA ARG A 20 2.16 13.56 7.00
C ARG A 20 1.47 14.02 8.30
N PRO A 21 2.16 14.81 9.14
CA PRO A 21 1.59 15.34 10.37
C PRO A 21 0.48 16.33 10.04
N HIS A 22 -0.74 15.81 10.00
CA HIS A 22 -1.95 16.61 9.96
C HIS A 22 -2.63 16.50 11.33
N PRO A 23 -3.44 17.50 11.71
CA PRO A 23 -4.33 17.36 12.86
C PRO A 23 -5.14 16.05 12.77
N CYS A 24 -5.18 15.27 13.84
CA CYS A 24 -5.86 13.96 13.84
C CYS A 24 -7.36 14.04 13.49
N ASN A 25 -7.96 15.23 13.67
CA ASN A 25 -9.37 15.50 13.40
C ASN A 25 -9.65 16.04 11.98
N ASP A 26 -8.61 16.25 11.16
CA ASP A 26 -8.81 16.74 9.80
C ASP A 26 -9.27 15.62 8.87
N VAL A 27 -10.41 15.87 8.23
CA VAL A 27 -10.95 15.04 7.16
C VAL A 27 -9.89 14.86 6.07
N LEU A 28 -9.79 13.64 5.53
CA LEU A 28 -8.88 13.35 4.44
C LEU A 28 -9.21 14.21 3.22
N PRO A 29 -8.21 14.75 2.49
CA PRO A 29 -8.47 15.45 1.24
C PRO A 29 -9.28 14.59 0.27
N VAL A 30 -10.19 15.21 -0.50
CA VAL A 30 -11.07 14.50 -1.47
C VAL A 30 -10.26 13.63 -2.43
N GLU A 31 -9.09 14.11 -2.87
CA GLU A 31 -8.19 13.33 -3.72
C GLU A 31 -7.69 12.06 -3.05
N VAL A 32 -7.36 12.11 -1.75
CA VAL A 32 -6.94 10.94 -0.97
C VAL A 32 -8.10 9.96 -0.84
N GLN A 33 -9.31 10.44 -0.55
CA GLN A 33 -10.50 9.59 -0.44
C GLN A 33 -10.81 8.88 -1.77
N ALA A 34 -10.77 9.60 -2.89
CA ALA A 34 -11.00 9.04 -4.22
C ALA A 34 -9.95 7.97 -4.56
N ASN A 35 -8.68 8.20 -4.23
CA ASN A 35 -7.62 7.21 -4.43
C ASN A 35 -7.81 5.97 -3.54
N LEU A 36 -8.22 6.14 -2.28
CA LEU A 36 -8.52 5.02 -1.37
C LEU A 36 -9.67 4.16 -1.90
N TRP A 37 -10.75 4.78 -2.39
CA TRP A 37 -11.86 4.06 -3.02
C TRP A 37 -11.41 3.26 -4.24
N GLN A 38 -10.57 3.83 -5.11
CA GLN A 38 -10.01 3.11 -6.27
C GLN A 38 -9.10 1.94 -5.88
N LEU A 39 -8.52 1.98 -4.68
CA LEU A 39 -7.71 0.91 -4.11
C LEU A 39 -8.54 -0.14 -3.34
N GLY A 40 -9.86 0.02 -3.28
CA GLY A 40 -10.76 -0.89 -2.57
C GLY A 40 -10.86 -0.61 -1.06
N PHE A 41 -10.45 0.57 -0.60
CA PHE A 41 -10.58 1.02 0.78
C PHE A 41 -11.72 2.05 0.87
N PRO A 42 -12.99 1.63 1.07
CA PRO A 42 -14.06 2.56 1.30
C PRO A 42 -13.80 3.28 2.63
N CYS A 43 -13.51 4.57 2.54
CA CYS A 43 -13.38 5.47 3.67
C CYS A 43 -14.53 6.48 3.65
N THR A 44 -15.05 6.79 4.83
CA THR A 44 -16.03 7.85 5.08
C THR A 44 -15.42 8.88 6.01
N GLU A 45 -16.09 10.02 6.24
CA GLU A 45 -15.65 11.03 7.21
C GLU A 45 -15.53 10.49 8.64
N LEU A 46 -16.17 9.35 8.93
CA LEU A 46 -16.12 8.65 10.22
C LEU A 46 -14.96 7.66 10.33
N THR A 47 -14.24 7.39 9.24
CA THR A 47 -13.13 6.43 9.27
C THR A 47 -11.89 7.12 9.82
N PRO A 48 -11.40 6.76 11.02
CA PRO A 48 -10.23 7.40 11.58
C PRO A 48 -9.01 7.10 10.71
N ARG A 49 -8.19 8.12 10.52
CA ARG A 49 -6.98 8.04 9.69
C ARG A 49 -6.03 6.93 10.15
N GLU A 50 -5.97 6.75 11.46
CA GLU A 50 -5.12 5.80 12.16
C GLU A 50 -5.42 4.35 11.76
N ASP A 51 -6.69 4.04 11.44
CA ASP A 51 -7.11 2.71 10.98
C ASP A 51 -6.72 2.44 9.53
N LEU A 52 -6.53 3.48 8.72
CA LEU A 52 -6.20 3.35 7.30
C LEU A 52 -4.71 3.05 7.10
N ILE A 53 -3.84 3.67 7.89
CA ILE A 53 -2.39 3.48 7.82
C ILE A 53 -1.97 1.99 7.87
N PRO A 54 -2.38 1.18 8.88
CA PRO A 54 -1.97 -0.22 8.98
C PRO A 54 -2.51 -1.05 7.82
N ARG A 55 -3.76 -0.81 7.39
CA ARG A 55 -4.40 -1.51 6.27
C ARG A 55 -3.70 -1.24 4.94
N LEU A 56 -3.33 0.02 4.69
CA LEU A 56 -2.59 0.41 3.48
C LEU A 56 -1.17 -0.16 3.48
N TRP A 57 -0.52 -0.20 4.65
CA TRP A 57 0.79 -0.83 4.82
C TRP A 57 0.75 -2.34 4.59
N GLU A 58 -0.27 -3.02 5.10
CA GLU A 58 -0.50 -4.44 4.85
C GLU A 58 -0.70 -4.71 3.35
N ARG A 59 -1.54 -3.93 2.68
CA ARG A 59 -1.76 -4.04 1.22
C ARG A 59 -0.49 -3.80 0.42
N LYS A 60 0.30 -2.78 0.79
CA LYS A 60 1.58 -2.49 0.14
C LYS A 60 2.57 -3.64 0.32
N ARG A 61 2.68 -4.21 1.53
CA ARG A 61 3.53 -5.39 1.79
C ARG A 61 3.09 -6.61 1.00
N SER A 62 1.79 -6.89 0.96
CA SER A 62 1.23 -7.99 0.19
C SER A 62 1.50 -7.85 -1.32
N LEU A 63 1.37 -6.64 -1.87
CA LEU A 63 1.73 -6.37 -3.27
C LEU A 63 3.22 -6.50 -3.53
N LEU A 64 4.07 -6.01 -2.62
CA LEU A 64 5.53 -6.19 -2.73
C LEU A 64 5.90 -7.67 -2.71
N SER A 65 5.33 -8.48 -1.81
CA SER A 65 5.59 -9.93 -1.78
C SER A 65 5.08 -10.68 -3.01
N ALA A 66 4.10 -10.13 -3.73
CA ALA A 66 3.57 -10.71 -4.96
C ALA A 66 4.38 -10.31 -6.21
N ILE A 67 5.09 -9.18 -6.16
CA ILE A 67 5.92 -8.67 -7.26
C ILE A 67 7.37 -9.13 -7.10
N GLU A 68 7.87 -9.24 -5.86
CA GLU A 68 9.14 -9.88 -5.63
C GLU A 68 9.00 -11.37 -6.00
N PRO A 69 9.80 -11.89 -6.94
CA PRO A 69 10.07 -13.32 -6.91
C PRO A 69 10.64 -13.59 -5.53
N GLU A 70 10.12 -14.59 -4.80
CA GLU A 70 10.56 -14.97 -3.45
C GLU A 70 12.02 -14.57 -3.26
N TRP A 71 12.28 -13.60 -2.38
CA TRP A 71 13.64 -13.13 -2.14
C TRP A 71 14.45 -14.31 -1.59
N ARG A 72 15.00 -15.11 -2.50
CA ARG A 72 15.96 -16.16 -2.24
C ARG A 72 17.23 -15.41 -1.91
N GLY A 73 17.41 -15.14 -0.62
CA GLY A 73 18.57 -14.44 -0.11
C GLY A 73 19.89 -15.00 -0.69
N PRO A 74 21.00 -14.27 -0.57
CA PRO A 74 22.28 -14.66 -1.16
C PRO A 74 22.73 -16.00 -0.57
N GLY A 75 22.50 -17.11 -1.29
CA GLY A 75 22.87 -18.46 -0.85
C GLY A 75 21.99 -19.62 -1.29
N ILE A 76 20.80 -19.40 -1.88
CA ILE A 76 19.98 -20.52 -2.37
C ILE A 76 20.26 -20.78 -3.84
N THR A 77 21.20 -21.68 -4.10
CA THR A 77 21.29 -22.44 -5.36
C THR A 77 19.91 -23.02 -5.66
N PRO A 78 19.33 -22.85 -6.87
CA PRO A 78 18.14 -23.62 -7.22
C PRO A 78 18.47 -25.10 -7.06
N PRO A 79 17.56 -25.95 -6.55
CA PRO A 79 17.80 -27.38 -6.58
C PRO A 79 17.96 -27.77 -8.04
N SER A 80 19.19 -28.12 -8.41
CA SER A 80 19.46 -28.90 -9.59
C SER A 80 18.94 -30.30 -9.30
N ALA A 81 17.79 -30.66 -9.87
CA ALA A 81 17.34 -32.05 -9.97
C ALA A 81 16.10 -32.08 -10.88
N ALA A 82 15.97 -32.98 -11.85
CA ALA A 82 16.82 -34.04 -12.36
C ALA A 82 16.31 -34.39 -13.77
#